data_AF-A0A1A7RCX4-F1
#
_entry.id   AF-A0A1A7RCX4-F1
#
_cell.length_a   1.000
_cell.length_b   1.000
_cell.length_c   1.000
_cell.angle_alpha   90.00
_cell.angle_beta   90.00
_cell.angle_gamma   90.00
#
_symmetry.space_group_name_H-M   'P 1'
#
loop_
_entity.id
_entity.type
_entity.pdbx_description
1 polymer ?
#
loop_
_entity_poly.entity_id
_entity_poly.type
_entity_poly.pdbx_seq_one_letter_code
_entity_poly.pdbx_strand_id
1 'polypeptide(L)'
;MKHHLGFVFGTAFLAMTQANAELIINGQSVNASSMPAMNSVAPKNNFQSCLANLRSQAINAGVSASTYDRYTQNLSPDYSVIEKLNYQPEFSTPIWDYLSGLVDEERVQFGQQKLAQHREVLNRVAAAYGVPAETVVAVWGVESNFGDIAGTYPLLQSLGTLSCEGRRQSYFRGEFFAAMRILQRGDLNESQLKGSWAGAFGHTQFMPSTYEELAVDFDGDGRRDLVSSTTDALASTANFLKKRGWQTGQPWGFEVKIPDGMSISGESRRNKKSLDSWMSRGLVRADGTALIQGNLSGSSQAGLMAPAGASGPVFLVFKNFDAIYSYNAAESYALAIAHLSDRLQGKGAIMATWPTDDPGTSRAERREIQQFLLNRGYDIGKVDGLIGDKTRQAIRQEQNRLGLSPTGRAGQQILRAFRNENAKAMMN
;
A
#
# COMPACT_ATOMS: atom_id res chain seq x y z
N MET A 1 8.75 -26.86 67.22
CA MET A 1 7.81 -26.55 66.12
C MET A 1 8.63 -26.11 64.93
N LYS A 2 8.59 -26.90 63.85
CA LYS A 2 9.31 -26.70 62.60
C LYS A 2 8.58 -25.63 61.78
N HIS A 3 9.28 -24.64 61.23
CA HIS A 3 8.94 -24.07 59.92
C HIS A 3 10.22 -23.51 59.26
N HIS A 4 10.60 -24.15 58.16
CA HIS A 4 11.61 -23.72 57.21
C HIS A 4 11.07 -22.56 56.39
N LEU A 5 11.82 -21.46 56.28
CA LEU A 5 11.57 -20.41 55.29
C LEU A 5 12.42 -20.72 54.06
N GLY A 6 11.80 -21.32 53.05
CA GLY A 6 12.41 -21.62 51.76
C GLY A 6 12.39 -20.40 50.85
N PHE A 7 13.57 -20.08 50.30
CA PHE A 7 13.76 -19.14 49.20
C PHE A 7 13.18 -19.77 47.92
N VAL A 8 12.23 -19.09 47.25
CA VAL A 8 11.79 -19.47 45.90
C VAL A 8 11.97 -18.25 44.99
N PHE A 9 13.00 -18.31 44.14
CA PHE A 9 13.11 -17.46 42.95
C PHE A 9 12.07 -17.95 41.94
N GLY A 10 10.98 -17.19 41.77
CA GLY A 10 10.03 -17.39 40.68
C GLY A 10 10.49 -16.62 39.44
N THR A 11 11.08 -17.31 38.48
CA THR A 11 11.29 -16.80 37.12
C THR A 11 9.95 -16.74 36.39
N ALA A 12 9.43 -15.54 36.16
CA ALA A 12 8.28 -15.32 35.29
C ALA A 12 8.73 -15.45 33.83
N PHE A 13 8.42 -16.59 33.21
CA PHE A 13 8.48 -16.76 31.75
C PHE A 13 7.33 -15.95 31.13
N LEU A 14 7.64 -14.78 30.57
CA LEU A 14 6.77 -14.08 29.63
C LEU A 14 6.80 -14.86 28.30
N ALA A 15 5.78 -15.69 28.07
CA ALA A 15 5.51 -16.26 26.77
C ALA A 15 5.08 -15.13 25.82
N MET A 16 6.02 -14.61 25.02
CA MET A 16 5.67 -13.80 23.86
C MET A 16 4.96 -14.69 22.84
N THR A 17 3.64 -14.61 22.76
CA THR A 17 2.92 -15.13 21.60
C THR A 17 3.30 -14.29 20.39
N GLN A 18 4.14 -14.83 19.52
CA GLN A 18 4.35 -14.27 18.19
C GLN A 18 3.02 -14.33 17.44
N ALA A 19 2.34 -13.19 17.35
CA ALA A 19 1.26 -13.00 16.39
C ALA A 19 1.90 -13.02 15.00
N ASN A 20 1.83 -14.16 14.32
CA ASN A 20 2.18 -14.26 12.91
C ASN A 20 1.18 -13.39 12.13
N ALA A 21 1.62 -12.23 11.67
CA ALA A 21 0.86 -11.44 10.71
C ALA A 21 0.83 -12.22 9.38
N GLU A 22 -0.33 -12.76 9.01
CA GLU A 22 -0.55 -13.33 7.70
C GLU A 22 -0.50 -12.22 6.65
N LEU A 23 0.40 -12.39 5.68
CA LEU A 23 0.54 -11.52 4.53
C LEU A 23 -0.55 -11.83 3.52
N ILE A 24 -1.66 -11.09 3.54
CA ILE A 24 -2.77 -11.26 2.59
C ILE A 24 -2.43 -10.51 1.30
N ILE A 25 -2.16 -11.23 0.22
CA ILE A 25 -2.14 -10.70 -1.16
C ILE A 25 -3.29 -11.36 -1.91
N ASN A 26 -4.17 -10.57 -2.51
CA ASN A 26 -5.38 -11.02 -3.24
C ASN A 26 -6.38 -11.85 -2.39
N GLY A 27 -6.48 -11.60 -1.08
CA GLY A 27 -7.58 -12.11 -0.26
C GLY A 27 -7.53 -13.59 0.13
N GLN A 28 -6.41 -14.30 -0.04
CA GLN A 28 -6.25 -15.69 0.42
C GLN A 28 -5.27 -15.82 1.60
N SER A 29 -5.70 -16.49 2.68
CA SER A 29 -4.89 -16.90 3.83
C SER A 29 -4.16 -18.22 3.54
N VAL A 30 -2.90 -18.37 3.96
CA VAL A 30 -2.11 -19.59 3.80
C VAL A 30 -1.44 -19.98 5.12
N ASN A 31 -1.85 -21.12 5.68
CA ASN A 31 -1.26 -21.70 6.89
C ASN A 31 0.21 -22.07 6.68
N ALA A 32 1.07 -21.64 7.61
CA ALA A 32 2.49 -21.97 7.62
C ALA A 32 2.73 -23.32 8.31
N SER A 33 3.18 -24.34 7.56
CA SER A 33 3.75 -25.56 8.12
C SER A 33 5.24 -25.34 8.43
N SER A 34 5.68 -25.76 9.62
CA SER A 34 7.05 -25.64 10.12
C SER A 34 8.09 -26.35 9.24
N MET A 35 9.20 -25.69 8.94
CA MET A 35 10.34 -26.25 8.19
C MET A 35 11.52 -26.64 9.10
N PRO A 36 12.31 -27.68 8.74
CA PRO A 36 13.58 -27.98 9.38
C PRO A 36 14.72 -27.09 8.86
N ALA A 37 15.82 -27.05 9.62
CA ALA A 37 16.96 -26.13 9.46
C ALA A 37 17.68 -26.23 8.10
N MET A 38 18.13 -25.06 7.61
CA MET A 38 18.85 -24.88 6.34
C MET A 38 20.29 -25.43 6.38
N ASN A 39 20.63 -26.23 5.37
CA ASN A 39 22.03 -26.46 4.97
C ASN A 39 22.45 -25.48 3.88
N SER A 40 23.74 -25.15 3.91
CA SER A 40 24.45 -24.14 3.12
C SER A 40 24.39 -24.31 1.59
N VAL A 41 24.37 -23.15 0.94
CA VAL A 41 24.25 -22.80 -0.49
C VAL A 41 25.13 -23.61 -1.48
N ALA A 42 24.50 -24.14 -2.53
CA ALA A 42 25.07 -24.39 -3.85
C ALA A 42 24.25 -23.61 -4.92
N PRO A 43 24.68 -22.42 -5.39
CA PRO A 43 23.69 -21.41 -5.83
C PRO A 43 23.37 -21.35 -7.33
N LYS A 44 24.08 -22.05 -8.23
CA LYS A 44 23.79 -21.97 -9.69
C LYS A 44 23.03 -23.16 -10.26
N ASN A 45 23.32 -24.39 -9.81
CA ASN A 45 22.68 -25.59 -10.36
C ASN A 45 21.22 -25.76 -9.94
N ASN A 46 20.79 -25.14 -8.83
CA ASN A 46 19.42 -25.29 -8.33
C ASN A 46 18.40 -24.43 -9.11
N PHE A 47 18.73 -23.18 -9.42
CA PHE A 47 17.79 -22.27 -10.08
C PHE A 47 17.43 -22.71 -11.51
N GLN A 48 18.43 -23.06 -12.32
CA GLN A 48 18.18 -23.54 -13.68
C GLN A 48 17.43 -24.88 -13.69
N SER A 49 17.73 -25.79 -12.75
CA SER A 49 16.98 -27.04 -12.58
C SER A 49 15.53 -26.76 -12.17
N CYS A 50 15.29 -25.79 -11.29
CA CYS A 50 13.94 -25.35 -10.94
C CYS A 50 13.20 -24.81 -12.16
N LEU A 51 13.79 -23.92 -12.95
CA LEU A 51 13.18 -23.41 -14.18
C LEU A 51 12.87 -24.55 -15.18
N ALA A 52 13.76 -25.53 -15.32
CA ALA A 52 13.49 -26.71 -16.14
C ALA A 52 12.26 -27.49 -15.65
N ASN A 53 12.13 -27.67 -14.33
CA ASN A 53 10.99 -28.37 -13.70
C ASN A 53 9.66 -27.61 -13.78
N LEU A 54 9.71 -26.28 -13.95
CA LEU A 54 8.51 -25.44 -14.12
C LEU A 54 7.98 -25.45 -15.56
N ARG A 55 8.78 -25.87 -16.54
CA ARG A 55 8.43 -25.79 -17.97
C ARG A 55 7.12 -26.51 -18.32
N SER A 56 6.93 -27.73 -17.85
CA SER A 56 5.69 -28.49 -18.13
C SER A 56 4.47 -27.85 -17.50
N GLN A 57 4.61 -27.28 -16.29
CA GLN A 57 3.54 -26.55 -15.61
C GLN A 57 3.18 -25.27 -16.36
N ALA A 58 4.17 -24.53 -16.87
CA ALA A 58 3.96 -23.33 -17.68
C ALA A 58 3.19 -23.66 -18.97
N ILE A 59 3.57 -24.75 -19.65
CA ILE A 59 2.89 -25.21 -20.87
C ILE A 59 1.44 -25.59 -20.58
N ASN A 60 1.20 -26.35 -19.51
CA ASN A 60 -0.16 -26.69 -19.08
C ASN A 60 -0.98 -25.44 -18.69
N ALA A 61 -0.31 -24.37 -18.27
CA ALA A 61 -0.92 -23.08 -17.99
C ALA A 61 -1.05 -22.16 -19.23
N GLY A 62 -0.77 -22.64 -20.45
CA GLY A 62 -0.98 -21.89 -21.69
C GLY A 62 0.22 -21.07 -22.19
N VAL A 63 1.40 -21.21 -21.58
CA VAL A 63 2.65 -20.64 -22.12
C VAL A 63 3.19 -21.56 -23.21
N SER A 64 3.49 -21.04 -24.39
CA SER A 64 4.10 -21.84 -25.46
C SER A 64 5.53 -22.26 -25.08
N ALA A 65 5.95 -23.43 -25.58
CA ALA A 65 7.31 -23.92 -25.39
C ALA A 65 8.38 -22.90 -25.82
N SER A 66 8.20 -22.27 -26.98
CA SER A 66 9.13 -21.27 -27.50
C SER A 66 9.17 -20.00 -26.65
N THR A 67 8.03 -19.52 -26.14
CA THR A 67 7.97 -18.40 -25.20
C THR A 67 8.72 -18.74 -23.91
N TYR A 68 8.44 -19.91 -23.32
CA TYR A 68 9.10 -20.32 -22.08
C TYR A 68 10.63 -20.37 -22.27
N ASP A 69 11.09 -21.13 -23.28
CA ASP A 69 12.52 -21.33 -23.54
C ASP A 69 13.23 -19.99 -23.80
N ARG A 70 12.62 -19.11 -24.60
CA ARG A 70 13.14 -17.76 -24.91
C ARG A 70 13.35 -16.93 -23.65
N TYR A 71 12.39 -16.95 -22.72
CA TYR A 71 12.39 -16.07 -21.56
C TYR A 71 13.08 -16.68 -20.32
N THR A 72 13.39 -17.99 -20.33
CA THR A 72 14.14 -18.63 -19.25
C THR A 72 15.62 -18.89 -19.56
N GLN A 73 16.04 -18.96 -20.83
CA GLN A 73 17.40 -19.38 -21.22
C GLN A 73 18.53 -18.59 -20.55
N ASN A 74 18.33 -17.30 -20.26
CA ASN A 74 19.34 -16.40 -19.68
C ASN A 74 18.91 -15.80 -18.33
N LEU A 75 17.86 -16.37 -17.71
CA LEU A 75 17.35 -15.83 -16.46
C LEU A 75 18.32 -16.15 -15.31
N SER A 76 18.61 -15.17 -14.46
CA SER A 76 19.45 -15.36 -13.26
C SER A 76 18.70 -14.89 -12.01
N PRO A 77 18.86 -15.57 -10.86
CA PRO A 77 18.11 -15.20 -9.67
C PRO A 77 18.59 -13.84 -9.13
N ASP A 78 17.65 -13.02 -8.66
CA ASP A 78 17.92 -11.79 -7.89
C ASP A 78 17.52 -12.02 -6.42
N TYR A 79 18.46 -12.46 -5.59
CA TYR A 79 18.18 -12.77 -4.20
C TYR A 79 17.80 -11.54 -3.34
N SER A 80 18.00 -10.31 -3.83
CA SER A 80 17.57 -9.10 -3.11
C SER A 80 16.04 -9.03 -2.97
N VAL A 81 15.29 -9.71 -3.84
CA VAL A 81 13.81 -9.75 -3.75
C VAL A 81 13.33 -10.64 -2.60
N ILE A 82 14.14 -11.60 -2.14
CA ILE A 82 13.78 -12.53 -1.07
C ILE A 82 13.73 -11.80 0.27
N GLU A 83 14.69 -10.92 0.53
CA GLU A 83 14.71 -10.10 1.75
C GLU A 83 13.47 -9.20 1.87
N LYS A 84 12.98 -8.71 0.72
CA LYS A 84 11.81 -7.83 0.63
C LYS A 84 10.48 -8.52 0.93
N LEU A 85 10.42 -9.85 0.85
CA LEU A 85 9.20 -10.60 1.21
C LEU A 85 8.75 -10.31 2.63
N ASN A 86 9.64 -9.94 3.54
CA ASN A 86 9.30 -9.70 4.94
C ASN A 86 8.84 -8.26 5.22
N TYR A 87 8.80 -7.39 4.21
CA TYR A 87 8.51 -5.98 4.40
C TYR A 87 7.15 -5.60 3.80
N GLN A 88 6.19 -5.25 4.66
CA GLN A 88 4.95 -4.57 4.27
C GLN A 88 4.73 -3.31 5.11
N PRO A 89 4.98 -2.12 4.54
CA PRO A 89 4.86 -0.87 5.28
C PRO A 89 3.42 -0.62 5.75
N GLU A 90 2.41 -1.08 5.01
CA GLU A 90 0.99 -0.90 5.32
C GLU A 90 0.60 -1.42 6.72
N PHE A 91 1.25 -2.48 7.19
CA PHE A 91 0.93 -3.15 8.45
C PHE A 91 1.88 -2.79 9.59
N SER A 92 3.03 -2.20 9.28
CA SER A 92 4.10 -1.91 10.25
C SER A 92 4.30 -0.42 10.51
N THR A 93 3.83 0.44 9.59
CA THR A 93 3.93 1.89 9.71
C THR A 93 2.74 2.43 10.47
N PRO A 94 2.92 3.30 11.48
CA PRO A 94 1.81 4.00 12.09
C PRO A 94 0.94 4.70 11.05
N ILE A 95 -0.38 4.63 11.20
CA ILE A 95 -1.32 5.10 10.16
C ILE A 95 -1.11 6.56 9.76
N TRP A 96 -0.75 7.44 10.71
CA TRP A 96 -0.46 8.84 10.42
C TRP A 96 0.82 9.04 9.59
N ASP A 97 1.85 8.21 9.79
CA ASP A 97 3.09 8.26 9.01
C ASP A 97 2.87 7.70 7.60
N TYR A 98 2.04 6.65 7.49
CA TYR A 98 1.66 6.04 6.23
C TYR A 98 0.84 7.03 5.38
N LEU A 99 -0.21 7.62 5.96
CA LEU A 99 -1.05 8.60 5.27
C LEU A 99 -0.29 9.88 4.93
N SER A 100 0.54 10.43 5.83
CA SER A 100 1.26 11.69 5.54
C SER A 100 2.27 11.54 4.40
N GLY A 101 2.80 10.33 4.17
CA GLY A 101 3.68 10.04 3.04
C GLY A 101 2.96 9.84 1.72
N LEU A 102 1.66 9.53 1.77
CA LEU A 102 0.86 9.18 0.60
C LEU A 102 -0.20 10.21 0.24
N VAL A 103 -0.57 11.10 1.15
CA VAL A 103 -1.58 12.14 0.97
C VAL A 103 -1.05 13.44 1.56
N ASP A 104 -0.32 14.20 0.74
CA ASP A 104 0.20 15.53 1.05
C ASP A 104 -0.24 16.55 -0.02
N GLU A 105 -0.01 17.84 0.25
CA GLU A 105 -0.43 18.91 -0.66
C GLU A 105 0.24 18.83 -2.04
N GLU A 106 1.50 18.38 -2.10
CA GLU A 106 2.24 18.21 -3.35
C GLU A 106 1.55 17.18 -4.26
N ARG A 107 1.18 16.03 -3.71
CA ARG A 107 0.47 14.98 -4.44
C ARG A 107 -0.96 15.38 -4.79
N VAL A 108 -1.66 16.11 -3.91
CA VAL A 108 -3.01 16.61 -4.22
C VAL A 108 -2.95 17.57 -5.41
N GLN A 109 -2.02 18.53 -5.41
CA GLN A 109 -1.84 19.46 -6.51
C GLN A 109 -1.48 18.73 -7.81
N PHE A 110 -0.56 17.76 -7.73
CA PHE A 110 -0.18 16.99 -8.91
C PHE A 110 -1.35 16.13 -9.44
N GLY A 111 -2.13 15.52 -8.56
CA GLY A 111 -3.33 14.78 -8.96
C GLY A 111 -4.40 15.67 -9.60
N GLN A 112 -4.58 16.91 -9.12
CA GLN A 112 -5.45 17.90 -9.77
C GLN A 112 -4.97 18.27 -11.18
N GLN A 113 -3.66 18.41 -11.36
CA GLN A 113 -3.07 18.61 -12.70
C GLN A 113 -3.33 17.38 -13.60
N LYS A 114 -3.20 16.16 -13.08
CA LYS A 114 -3.50 14.93 -13.82
C LYS A 114 -4.97 14.80 -14.19
N LEU A 115 -5.89 15.18 -13.30
CA LEU A 115 -7.32 15.27 -13.59
C LEU A 115 -7.58 16.22 -14.77
N ALA A 116 -6.96 17.39 -14.77
CA ALA A 116 -7.09 18.37 -15.85
C ALA A 116 -6.46 17.86 -17.16
N GLN A 117 -5.25 17.32 -17.09
CA GLN A 117 -4.48 16.81 -18.24
C GLN A 117 -5.21 15.66 -18.96
N HIS A 118 -5.83 14.75 -18.19
CA HIS A 118 -6.48 13.54 -18.72
C HIS A 118 -8.01 13.62 -18.69
N ARG A 119 -8.58 14.83 -18.63
CA ARG A 119 -10.03 15.05 -18.43
C ARG A 119 -10.91 14.29 -19.42
N GLU A 120 -10.56 14.30 -20.71
CA GLU A 120 -11.38 13.66 -21.75
C GLU A 120 -11.43 12.15 -21.58
N VAL A 121 -10.29 11.50 -21.37
CA VAL A 121 -10.24 10.05 -21.13
C VAL A 121 -10.91 9.69 -19.80
N LEU A 122 -10.67 10.46 -18.74
CA LEU A 122 -11.29 10.23 -17.44
C LEU A 122 -12.81 10.35 -17.49
N ASN A 123 -13.36 11.28 -18.27
CA ASN A 123 -14.81 11.39 -18.48
C ASN A 123 -15.37 10.15 -19.20
N ARG A 124 -14.67 9.64 -20.23
CA ARG A 124 -15.07 8.40 -20.91
C ARG A 124 -15.00 7.19 -19.97
N VAL A 125 -13.93 7.10 -19.18
CA VAL A 125 -13.74 6.05 -18.16
C VAL A 125 -14.85 6.11 -17.11
N ALA A 126 -15.16 7.29 -16.58
CA ALA A 126 -16.22 7.47 -15.61
C ALA A 126 -17.60 7.10 -16.18
N ALA A 127 -17.87 7.44 -17.45
CA ALA A 127 -19.10 7.04 -18.13
C ALA A 127 -19.20 5.51 -18.34
N ALA A 128 -18.09 4.86 -18.69
CA ALA A 128 -18.06 3.42 -18.94
C ALA A 128 -18.20 2.57 -17.66
N TYR A 129 -17.53 2.97 -16.58
CA TYR A 129 -17.41 2.15 -15.37
C TYR A 129 -18.22 2.66 -14.18
N GLY A 130 -18.67 3.92 -14.23
CA GLY A 130 -19.40 4.56 -13.13
C GLY A 130 -18.53 4.82 -11.89
N VAL A 131 -17.20 4.92 -12.07
CA VAL A 131 -16.21 5.25 -11.05
C VAL A 131 -15.79 6.72 -11.25
N PRO A 132 -15.81 7.57 -10.21
CA PRO A 132 -15.38 8.96 -10.31
C PRO A 132 -13.93 9.10 -10.76
N ALA A 133 -13.64 10.12 -11.58
CA ALA A 133 -12.31 10.39 -12.10
C ALA A 133 -11.28 10.58 -10.97
N GLU A 134 -11.67 11.27 -9.90
CA GLU A 134 -10.85 11.55 -8.72
C GLU A 134 -10.48 10.27 -7.97
N THR A 135 -11.35 9.25 -7.96
CA THR A 135 -11.04 7.95 -7.37
C THR A 135 -10.04 7.19 -8.23
N VAL A 136 -10.21 7.17 -9.55
CA VAL A 136 -9.27 6.53 -10.48
C VAL A 136 -7.88 7.18 -10.37
N VAL A 137 -7.83 8.52 -10.37
CA VAL A 137 -6.58 9.28 -10.24
C VAL A 137 -5.96 9.11 -8.85
N ALA A 138 -6.76 8.98 -7.78
CA ALA A 138 -6.23 8.69 -6.45
C ALA A 138 -5.54 7.33 -6.37
N VAL A 139 -6.13 6.28 -6.95
CA VAL A 139 -5.47 4.97 -7.07
C VAL A 139 -4.16 5.12 -7.83
N TRP A 140 -4.18 5.78 -8.99
CA TRP A 140 -3.00 6.00 -9.81
C TRP A 140 -1.87 6.76 -9.09
N GLY A 141 -2.23 7.76 -8.28
CA GLY A 141 -1.29 8.53 -7.46
C GLY A 141 -0.66 7.74 -6.32
N VAL A 142 -1.42 6.84 -5.68
CA VAL A 142 -0.90 5.97 -4.62
C VAL A 142 -0.04 4.85 -5.20
N GLU A 143 -0.48 4.21 -6.29
CA GLU A 143 0.20 3.05 -6.86
C GLU A 143 1.56 3.37 -7.46
N SER A 144 1.63 4.40 -8.30
CA SER A 144 2.82 4.65 -9.11
C SER A 144 3.24 6.11 -9.14
N ASN A 145 2.70 6.94 -8.25
CA ASN A 145 2.87 8.39 -8.32
C ASN A 145 2.53 8.91 -9.72
N PHE A 146 1.38 8.49 -10.25
CA PHE A 146 0.90 8.86 -11.58
C PHE A 146 1.81 8.38 -12.73
N GLY A 147 2.50 7.25 -12.54
CA GLY A 147 3.42 6.64 -13.51
C GLY A 147 4.89 6.92 -13.30
N ASP A 148 5.26 7.91 -12.48
CA ASP A 148 6.66 8.29 -12.28
C ASP A 148 7.46 7.20 -11.56
N ILE A 149 6.79 6.32 -10.81
CA ILE A 149 7.38 5.24 -10.01
C ILE A 149 6.66 3.93 -10.32
N ALA A 150 6.96 3.33 -11.48
CA ALA A 150 6.40 2.02 -11.88
C ALA A 150 7.23 0.82 -11.39
N GLY A 151 8.42 1.07 -10.82
CA GLY A 151 9.39 0.06 -10.41
C GLY A 151 10.47 -0.23 -11.47
N THR A 152 11.58 -0.81 -11.03
CA THR A 152 12.80 -0.98 -11.84
C THR A 152 13.22 -2.44 -12.03
N TYR A 153 12.57 -3.37 -11.33
CA TYR A 153 12.93 -4.78 -11.37
C TYR A 153 12.44 -5.41 -12.68
N PRO A 154 13.29 -6.14 -13.42
CA PRO A 154 12.82 -6.96 -14.54
C PRO A 154 11.84 -8.03 -14.06
N LEU A 155 10.59 -7.99 -14.51
CA LEU A 155 9.50 -8.73 -13.87
C LEU A 155 9.70 -10.25 -13.92
N LEU A 156 10.15 -10.76 -15.07
CA LEU A 156 10.46 -12.18 -15.25
C LEU A 156 11.57 -12.63 -14.31
N GLN A 157 12.57 -11.79 -14.06
CA GLN A 157 13.67 -12.11 -13.16
C GLN A 157 13.19 -12.23 -11.71
N SER A 158 12.42 -11.24 -11.24
CA SER A 158 11.87 -11.25 -9.89
C SER A 158 10.89 -12.41 -9.68
N LEU A 159 9.93 -12.58 -10.59
CA LEU A 159 8.94 -13.65 -10.50
C LEU A 159 9.55 -15.03 -10.67
N GLY A 160 10.56 -15.19 -11.55
CA GLY A 160 11.31 -16.43 -11.69
C GLY A 160 12.06 -16.78 -10.40
N THR A 161 12.73 -15.80 -9.79
CA THR A 161 13.39 -15.98 -8.48
C THR A 161 12.38 -16.43 -7.42
N LEU A 162 11.26 -15.73 -7.28
CA LEU A 162 10.22 -16.02 -6.29
C LEU A 162 9.43 -17.32 -6.58
N SER A 163 9.45 -17.80 -7.82
CA SER A 163 8.87 -19.10 -8.20
C SER A 163 9.73 -20.28 -7.77
N CYS A 164 11.05 -20.06 -7.66
CA CYS A 164 12.05 -21.07 -7.35
C CYS A 164 12.60 -21.00 -5.94
N GLU A 165 12.51 -19.85 -5.28
CA GLU A 165 13.14 -19.57 -3.99
C GLU A 165 12.17 -18.85 -3.04
N GLY A 166 12.41 -18.95 -1.74
CA GLY A 166 11.61 -18.27 -0.73
C GLY A 166 10.23 -18.89 -0.48
N ARG A 167 9.29 -18.05 0.00
CA ARG A 167 7.94 -18.47 0.40
C ARG A 167 6.90 -18.13 -0.68
N ARG A 168 5.75 -18.81 -0.63
CA ARG A 168 4.61 -18.61 -1.56
C ARG A 168 4.94 -18.88 -3.03
N GLN A 169 5.88 -19.78 -3.30
CA GLN A 169 6.30 -20.15 -4.65
C GLN A 169 5.13 -20.53 -5.56
N SER A 170 4.12 -21.23 -5.05
CA SER A 170 2.94 -21.59 -5.84
C SER A 170 2.20 -20.37 -6.40
N TYR A 171 2.09 -19.29 -5.61
CA TYR A 171 1.48 -18.05 -6.06
C TYR A 171 2.34 -17.39 -7.13
N PHE A 172 3.65 -17.24 -6.87
CA PHE A 172 4.56 -16.58 -7.80
C PHE A 172 4.77 -17.35 -9.10
N ARG A 173 4.65 -18.68 -9.10
CA ARG A 173 4.63 -19.49 -10.34
C ARG A 173 3.45 -19.12 -11.23
N GLY A 174 2.26 -18.93 -10.64
CA GLY A 174 1.09 -18.46 -11.37
C GLY A 174 1.33 -17.11 -12.04
N GLU A 175 1.89 -16.16 -11.29
CA GLU A 175 2.23 -14.82 -11.80
C GLU A 175 3.34 -14.85 -12.85
N PHE A 176 4.34 -15.70 -12.68
CA PHE A 176 5.41 -15.90 -13.65
C PHE A 176 4.89 -16.42 -14.98
N PHE A 177 3.97 -17.39 -14.95
CA PHE A 177 3.35 -17.92 -16.16
C PHE A 177 2.42 -16.89 -16.81
N ALA A 178 1.66 -16.13 -16.02
CA ALA A 178 0.84 -15.02 -16.51
C ALA A 178 1.69 -13.94 -17.20
N ALA A 179 2.84 -13.56 -16.61
CA ALA A 179 3.77 -12.61 -17.23
C ALA A 179 4.25 -13.09 -18.62
N MET A 180 4.56 -14.38 -18.77
CA MET A 180 4.94 -14.95 -20.06
C MET A 180 3.78 -14.98 -21.07
N ARG A 181 2.54 -15.22 -20.61
CA ARG A 181 1.36 -15.16 -21.48
C ARG A 181 1.07 -13.74 -21.98
N ILE A 182 1.31 -12.73 -21.16
CA ILE A 182 1.22 -11.31 -21.57
C ILE A 182 2.20 -11.02 -22.72
N LEU A 183 3.47 -11.45 -22.55
CA LEU A 183 4.49 -11.31 -23.59
C LEU A 183 4.14 -12.11 -24.86
N GLN A 184 3.59 -13.30 -24.70
CA GLN A 184 3.13 -14.14 -25.81
C GLN A 184 1.96 -13.51 -26.58
N ARG A 185 1.04 -12.82 -25.89
CA ARG A 185 -0.08 -12.11 -26.54
C ARG A 185 0.43 -10.92 -27.36
N GLY A 186 1.54 -10.32 -26.96
CA GLY A 186 2.20 -9.23 -27.68
C GLY A 186 1.75 -7.83 -27.24
N ASP A 187 1.12 -7.72 -26.08
CA ASP A 187 0.64 -6.43 -25.54
C ASP A 187 1.77 -5.53 -25.09
N LEU A 188 2.76 -6.18 -24.50
CA LEU A 188 3.94 -5.60 -23.91
C LEU A 188 5.14 -6.38 -24.42
N ASN A 189 6.25 -5.68 -24.58
CA ASN A 189 7.53 -6.32 -24.79
C ASN A 189 8.29 -6.51 -23.47
N GLU A 190 9.35 -7.31 -23.50
CA GLU A 190 10.15 -7.64 -22.31
C GLU A 190 10.77 -6.40 -21.65
N SER A 191 11.17 -5.38 -22.42
CA SER A 191 11.80 -4.19 -21.86
C SER A 191 10.81 -3.27 -21.15
N GLN A 192 9.52 -3.32 -21.53
CA GLN A 192 8.41 -2.67 -20.83
C GLN A 192 8.01 -3.40 -19.54
N LEU A 193 8.27 -4.70 -19.43
CA LEU A 193 7.86 -5.53 -18.29
C LEU A 193 8.80 -5.36 -17.09
N LYS A 194 8.81 -4.14 -16.53
CA LYS A 194 9.50 -3.77 -15.30
C LYS A 194 8.48 -3.38 -14.23
N GLY A 195 8.80 -3.69 -12.98
CA GLY A 195 7.87 -3.48 -11.88
C GLY A 195 8.51 -3.44 -10.51
N SER A 196 7.67 -3.58 -9.50
CA SER A 196 8.06 -3.89 -8.14
C SER A 196 8.76 -5.25 -8.07
N TRP A 197 9.53 -5.44 -7.01
CA TRP A 197 10.20 -6.71 -6.70
C TRP A 197 9.23 -7.90 -6.59
N ALA A 198 7.95 -7.66 -6.30
CA ALA A 198 6.95 -8.69 -6.11
C ALA A 198 6.20 -9.07 -7.39
N GLY A 199 6.39 -8.33 -8.48
CA GLY A 199 5.73 -8.59 -9.77
C GLY A 199 4.58 -7.64 -10.12
N ALA A 200 4.22 -6.68 -9.28
CA ALA A 200 3.31 -5.61 -9.67
C ALA A 200 4.00 -4.65 -10.65
N PHE A 201 3.36 -4.24 -11.75
CA PHE A 201 4.02 -3.44 -12.81
C PHE A 201 3.15 -2.33 -13.42
N GLY A 202 3.81 -1.43 -14.15
CA GLY A 202 3.17 -0.34 -14.89
C GLY A 202 2.51 0.72 -14.00
N HIS A 203 1.66 1.53 -14.60
CA HIS A 203 0.93 2.59 -13.91
C HIS A 203 -0.03 2.06 -12.84
N THR A 204 -0.64 0.89 -13.07
CA THR A 204 -1.67 0.31 -12.20
C THR A 204 -1.11 -0.56 -11.08
N GLN A 205 0.18 -0.94 -11.16
CA GLN A 205 0.81 -1.93 -10.27
C GLN A 205 0.00 -3.23 -10.17
N PHE A 206 -0.64 -3.63 -11.27
CA PHE A 206 -1.29 -4.94 -11.32
C PHE A 206 -0.25 -6.05 -11.26
N MET A 207 -0.61 -7.12 -10.57
CA MET A 207 0.01 -8.42 -10.76
C MET A 207 -0.33 -8.96 -12.16
N PRO A 208 0.52 -9.76 -12.81
CA PRO A 208 0.24 -10.35 -14.12
C PRO A 208 -1.12 -11.05 -14.25
N SER A 209 -1.55 -11.81 -13.24
CA SER A 209 -2.87 -12.44 -13.27
C SER A 209 -4.01 -11.42 -13.24
N THR A 210 -3.89 -10.37 -12.42
CA THR A 210 -4.82 -9.24 -12.38
C THR A 210 -4.87 -8.51 -13.73
N TYR A 211 -3.73 -8.34 -14.39
CA TYR A 211 -3.66 -7.79 -15.74
C TYR A 211 -4.47 -8.64 -16.72
N GLU A 212 -4.27 -9.97 -16.72
CA GLU A 212 -4.99 -10.85 -17.64
C GLU A 212 -6.50 -10.74 -17.45
N GLU A 213 -6.96 -10.68 -16.19
CA GLU A 213 -8.38 -10.58 -15.82
C GLU A 213 -8.98 -9.20 -16.16
N LEU A 214 -8.25 -8.10 -15.92
CA LEU A 214 -8.86 -6.78 -15.76
C LEU A 214 -8.27 -5.67 -16.62
N ALA A 215 -7.12 -5.87 -17.27
CA ALA A 215 -6.59 -4.87 -18.18
C ALA A 215 -7.54 -4.67 -19.37
N VAL A 216 -7.63 -3.43 -19.85
CA VAL A 216 -8.52 -3.01 -20.94
C VAL A 216 -7.72 -2.19 -21.95
N ASP A 217 -7.98 -2.46 -23.23
CA ASP A 217 -7.55 -1.69 -24.39
C ASP A 217 -8.62 -0.61 -24.60
N PHE A 218 -8.33 0.62 -24.20
CA PHE A 218 -9.33 1.69 -24.13
C PHE A 218 -9.11 2.79 -25.17
N ASP A 219 -7.96 2.81 -25.83
CA ASP A 219 -7.72 3.61 -27.03
C ASP A 219 -7.95 2.83 -28.35
N GLY A 220 -8.07 1.49 -28.29
CA GLY A 220 -8.50 0.64 -29.39
C GLY A 220 -7.37 0.23 -30.34
N ASP A 221 -6.11 0.29 -29.90
CA ASP A 221 -4.94 -0.02 -30.72
C ASP A 221 -4.63 -1.53 -30.81
N GLY A 222 -5.40 -2.36 -30.10
CA GLY A 222 -5.26 -3.81 -30.02
C GLY A 222 -4.42 -4.29 -28.84
N ARG A 223 -3.85 -3.38 -28.02
CA ARG A 223 -2.98 -3.69 -26.88
C ARG A 223 -3.60 -3.20 -25.59
N ARG A 224 -3.22 -3.86 -24.49
CA ARG A 224 -3.60 -3.45 -23.13
C ARG A 224 -2.35 -2.89 -22.44
N ASP A 225 -1.86 -1.74 -22.88
CA ASP A 225 -0.55 -1.23 -22.46
C ASP A 225 -0.65 -0.42 -21.15
N LEU A 226 -0.59 -1.10 -20.01
CA LEU A 226 -0.59 -0.44 -18.69
C LEU A 226 0.74 0.24 -18.33
N VAL A 227 1.73 0.22 -19.22
CA VAL A 227 3.07 0.78 -18.99
C VAL A 227 3.21 2.12 -19.69
N SER A 228 2.81 2.21 -20.97
CA SER A 228 2.99 3.39 -21.80
C SER A 228 1.67 4.09 -22.16
N SER A 229 0.53 3.38 -22.12
CA SER A 229 -0.79 3.99 -22.32
C SER A 229 -1.39 4.39 -20.97
N THR A 230 -1.36 5.68 -20.66
CA THR A 230 -2.13 6.23 -19.54
C THR A 230 -3.63 5.98 -19.74
N THR A 231 -4.11 5.94 -20.98
CA THR A 231 -5.52 5.67 -21.31
C THR A 231 -5.94 4.29 -20.82
N ASP A 232 -5.17 3.26 -21.16
CA ASP A 232 -5.42 1.88 -20.72
C ASP A 232 -5.27 1.73 -19.22
N ALA A 233 -4.26 2.38 -18.63
CA ALA A 233 -4.05 2.35 -17.18
C ALA A 233 -5.26 2.88 -16.41
N LEU A 234 -5.76 4.06 -16.77
CA LEU A 234 -6.91 4.69 -16.11
C LEU A 234 -8.19 3.85 -16.29
N ALA A 235 -8.43 3.34 -17.50
CA ALA A 235 -9.58 2.49 -17.77
C ALA A 235 -9.52 1.15 -17.02
N SER A 236 -8.33 0.54 -16.96
CA SER A 236 -8.11 -0.74 -16.26
C SER A 236 -8.27 -0.59 -14.75
N THR A 237 -7.80 0.50 -14.16
CA THR A 237 -8.06 0.83 -12.75
C THR A 237 -9.55 0.97 -12.47
N ALA A 238 -10.31 1.65 -13.34
CA ALA A 238 -11.76 1.78 -13.17
C ALA A 238 -12.49 0.45 -13.36
N ASN A 239 -12.07 -0.36 -14.35
CA ASN A 239 -12.61 -1.71 -14.57
C ASN A 239 -12.38 -2.60 -13.34
N PHE A 240 -11.18 -2.53 -12.74
CA PHE A 240 -10.89 -3.22 -11.49
C PHE A 240 -11.88 -2.85 -10.40
N LEU A 241 -12.02 -1.56 -10.08
CA LEU A 241 -12.92 -1.11 -9.01
C LEU A 241 -14.38 -1.53 -9.31
N LYS A 242 -14.82 -1.43 -10.56
CA LYS A 242 -16.14 -1.87 -11.00
C LYS A 242 -16.34 -3.37 -10.77
N LYS A 243 -15.40 -4.21 -11.21
CA LYS A 243 -15.45 -5.67 -11.05
C LYS A 243 -15.35 -6.11 -9.59
N ARG A 244 -14.74 -5.28 -8.73
CA ARG A 244 -14.65 -5.48 -7.28
C ARG A 244 -15.80 -4.86 -6.49
N GLY A 245 -16.88 -4.48 -7.18
CA GLY A 245 -18.16 -4.19 -6.53
C GLY A 245 -18.43 -2.71 -6.28
N TRP A 246 -17.70 -1.80 -6.94
CA TRP A 246 -17.99 -0.37 -6.86
C TRP A 246 -19.45 -0.04 -7.21
N GLN A 247 -20.08 0.74 -6.34
CA GLN A 247 -21.44 1.24 -6.41
C GLN A 247 -21.43 2.71 -6.82
N THR A 248 -21.87 3.00 -8.04
CA THR A 248 -21.92 4.36 -8.58
C THR A 248 -22.81 5.27 -7.72
N GLY A 249 -22.30 6.43 -7.35
CA GLY A 249 -22.99 7.41 -6.50
C GLY A 249 -22.98 7.11 -5.00
N GLN A 250 -22.46 5.95 -4.57
CA GLN A 250 -22.19 5.71 -3.14
C GLN A 250 -20.81 6.31 -2.77
N PRO A 251 -20.65 6.98 -1.61
CA PRO A 251 -19.33 7.36 -1.14
C PRO A 251 -18.51 6.12 -0.73
N TRP A 252 -17.18 6.23 -0.72
CA TRP A 252 -16.34 5.22 -0.04
C TRP A 252 -16.65 5.18 1.46
N GLY A 253 -16.89 6.35 2.05
CA GLY A 253 -17.06 6.56 3.48
C GLY A 253 -16.95 8.03 3.82
N PHE A 254 -16.93 8.32 5.12
CA PHE A 254 -16.69 9.65 5.67
C PHE A 254 -16.36 9.56 7.16
N GLU A 255 -15.73 10.60 7.67
CA GLU A 255 -15.38 10.72 9.09
C GLU A 255 -16.62 11.03 9.94
N VAL A 256 -16.67 10.40 11.11
CA VAL A 256 -17.76 10.53 12.08
C VAL A 256 -17.22 10.83 13.47
N LYS A 257 -18.03 11.51 14.27
CA LYS A 257 -17.85 11.61 15.72
C LYS A 257 -18.69 10.54 16.39
N ILE A 258 -18.08 9.83 17.33
CA ILE A 258 -18.75 8.89 18.21
C ILE A 258 -19.05 9.58 19.54
N PRO A 259 -20.20 9.32 20.19
CA PRO A 259 -20.47 9.84 21.52
C PRO A 259 -19.48 9.35 22.57
N ASP A 260 -19.23 10.16 23.60
CA ASP A 260 -18.40 9.77 24.73
C ASP A 260 -18.92 8.48 25.39
N GLY A 261 -18.01 7.55 25.66
CA GLY A 261 -18.34 6.25 26.27
C GLY A 261 -19.02 5.25 25.33
N MET A 262 -19.25 5.60 24.06
CA MET A 262 -19.77 4.65 23.07
C MET A 262 -18.77 3.50 22.84
N SER A 263 -19.20 2.27 23.10
CA SER A 263 -18.39 1.10 22.77
C SER A 263 -18.31 0.88 21.26
N ILE A 264 -17.07 0.74 20.77
CA ILE A 264 -16.75 0.33 19.39
C ILE A 264 -16.24 -1.12 19.33
N SER A 265 -16.36 -1.87 20.43
CA SER A 265 -15.92 -3.27 20.48
C SER A 265 -16.70 -4.12 19.47
N GLY A 266 -15.98 -4.94 18.69
CA GLY A 266 -16.57 -5.76 17.63
C GLY A 266 -16.99 -4.99 16.37
N GLU A 267 -16.83 -3.66 16.36
CA GLU A 267 -17.06 -2.87 15.16
C GLU A 267 -15.83 -2.92 14.24
N SER A 268 -16.10 -2.96 12.94
CA SER A 268 -15.07 -2.99 11.91
C SER A 268 -15.66 -2.57 10.57
N ARG A 269 -14.80 -2.41 9.57
CA ARG A 269 -15.20 -2.29 8.16
C ARG A 269 -16.16 -3.39 7.70
N ARG A 270 -16.01 -4.62 8.22
CA ARG A 270 -16.76 -5.81 7.79
C ARG A 270 -18.11 -5.97 8.52
N ASN A 271 -18.20 -5.59 9.79
CA ASN A 271 -19.44 -5.64 10.57
C ASN A 271 -20.31 -4.41 10.22
N LYS A 272 -20.91 -4.44 9.02
CA LYS A 272 -21.74 -3.33 8.54
C LYS A 272 -23.12 -3.34 9.21
N LYS A 273 -23.62 -2.15 9.55
CA LYS A 273 -24.97 -1.89 10.07
C LYS A 273 -25.63 -0.78 9.27
N SER A 274 -26.95 -0.66 9.38
CA SER A 274 -27.71 0.40 8.72
C SER A 274 -27.32 1.78 9.25
N LEU A 275 -27.42 2.83 8.42
CA LEU A 275 -27.24 4.21 8.87
C LEU A 275 -28.24 4.59 9.97
N ASP A 276 -29.47 4.07 9.94
CA ASP A 276 -30.45 4.24 11.03
C ASP A 276 -29.92 3.68 12.35
N SER A 277 -29.27 2.51 12.32
CA SER A 277 -28.65 1.93 13.51
C SER A 277 -27.51 2.83 14.03
N TRP A 278 -26.66 3.36 13.15
CA TRP A 278 -25.59 4.27 13.56
C TRP A 278 -26.11 5.59 14.13
N MET A 279 -27.10 6.19 13.49
CA MET A 279 -27.79 7.39 13.99
C MET A 279 -28.44 7.15 15.35
N SER A 280 -29.10 6.00 15.54
CA SER A 280 -29.72 5.65 16.83
C SER A 280 -28.70 5.50 17.97
N ARG A 281 -27.44 5.22 17.63
CA ARG A 281 -26.32 5.16 18.58
C ARG A 281 -25.60 6.51 18.73
N GLY A 282 -26.10 7.58 18.13
CA GLY A 282 -25.62 8.95 18.27
C GLY A 282 -24.46 9.34 17.35
N LEU A 283 -24.14 8.57 16.31
CA LEU A 283 -23.12 8.98 15.35
C LEU A 283 -23.56 10.19 14.56
N VAL A 284 -22.65 11.14 14.38
CA VAL A 284 -22.80 12.30 13.51
C VAL A 284 -21.58 12.43 12.62
N ARG A 285 -21.70 13.09 11.46
CA ARG A 285 -20.51 13.37 10.64
C ARG A 285 -19.58 14.34 11.38
N ALA A 286 -18.27 14.18 11.16
CA ALA A 286 -17.28 15.04 11.81
C ALA A 286 -17.46 16.52 11.46
N ASP A 287 -17.89 16.79 10.22
CA ASP A 287 -18.20 18.12 9.66
C ASP A 287 -19.56 18.69 10.10
N GLY A 288 -20.36 17.93 10.87
CA GLY A 288 -21.68 18.34 11.35
C GLY A 288 -22.82 18.20 10.33
N THR A 289 -22.54 17.73 9.10
CA THR A 289 -23.58 17.48 8.10
C THR A 289 -24.33 16.16 8.36
N ALA A 290 -25.50 15.99 7.73
CA ALA A 290 -26.33 14.80 7.94
C ALA A 290 -25.65 13.50 7.45
N LEU A 291 -25.87 12.37 8.13
CA LEU A 291 -25.33 11.08 7.68
C LEU A 291 -25.93 10.60 6.35
N ILE A 292 -27.21 10.88 6.12
CA ILE A 292 -27.93 10.55 4.89
C ILE A 292 -27.83 11.74 3.93
N GLN A 293 -27.08 11.55 2.84
CA GLN A 293 -26.91 12.52 1.75
C GLN A 293 -26.82 11.80 0.40
N GLY A 294 -27.18 12.50 -0.67
CA GLY A 294 -27.11 11.96 -2.03
C GLY A 294 -27.90 10.66 -2.16
N ASN A 295 -27.24 9.60 -2.61
CA ASN A 295 -27.87 8.28 -2.83
C ASN A 295 -27.93 7.40 -1.58
N LEU A 296 -27.56 7.91 -0.40
CA LEU A 296 -27.67 7.15 0.84
C LEU A 296 -29.10 7.17 1.37
N SER A 297 -29.44 6.14 2.15
CA SER A 297 -30.72 5.94 2.83
C SER A 297 -30.48 5.42 4.25
N GLY A 298 -31.51 5.45 5.11
CA GLY A 298 -31.43 4.87 6.46
C GLY A 298 -31.01 3.40 6.48
N SER A 299 -31.43 2.63 5.46
CA SER A 299 -31.08 1.21 5.28
C SER A 299 -29.69 0.96 4.69
N SER A 300 -28.97 2.00 4.23
CA SER A 300 -27.63 1.86 3.67
C SER A 300 -26.66 1.27 4.68
N GLN A 301 -25.86 0.28 4.27
CA GLN A 301 -24.98 -0.46 5.17
C GLN A 301 -23.58 0.14 5.21
N ALA A 302 -23.10 0.48 6.41
CA ALA A 302 -21.75 0.99 6.65
C ALA A 302 -21.09 0.26 7.83
N GLY A 303 -19.78 -0.01 7.74
CA GLY A 303 -18.98 -0.49 8.86
C GLY A 303 -18.31 0.67 9.58
N LEU A 304 -18.12 0.57 10.89
CA LEU A 304 -17.39 1.57 11.67
C LEU A 304 -15.92 1.15 11.80
N MET A 305 -15.02 1.97 11.27
CA MET A 305 -13.58 1.72 11.22
C MET A 305 -12.86 2.78 12.05
N ALA A 306 -11.98 2.35 12.96
CA ALA A 306 -11.19 3.23 13.83
C ALA A 306 -9.70 2.85 13.71
N PRO A 307 -8.98 3.33 12.67
CA PRO A 307 -7.62 2.87 12.35
C PRO A 307 -6.57 3.09 13.44
N ALA A 308 -6.81 4.03 14.35
CA ALA A 308 -5.96 4.32 15.50
C ALA A 308 -6.71 4.20 16.84
N GLY A 309 -7.79 3.40 16.87
CA GLY A 309 -8.67 3.28 18.03
C GLY A 309 -9.64 4.46 18.19
N ALA A 310 -10.46 4.41 19.25
CA ALA A 310 -11.55 5.35 19.49
C ALA A 310 -11.11 6.80 19.75
N SER A 311 -9.84 7.02 20.13
CA SER A 311 -9.26 8.34 20.38
C SER A 311 -8.69 9.02 19.13
N GLY A 312 -8.67 8.31 18.00
CA GLY A 312 -8.27 8.86 16.70
C GLY A 312 -9.47 9.11 15.78
N PRO A 313 -9.18 9.40 14.50
CA PRO A 313 -10.21 9.49 13.46
C PRO A 313 -11.02 8.20 13.33
N VAL A 314 -12.34 8.34 13.22
CA VAL A 314 -13.29 7.22 13.06
C VAL A 314 -14.11 7.44 11.80
N PHE A 315 -14.34 6.38 11.03
CA PHE A 315 -14.99 6.45 9.72
C PHE A 315 -16.15 5.47 9.63
N LEU A 316 -17.26 5.91 9.03
CA LEU A 316 -18.22 4.98 8.45
C LEU A 316 -17.79 4.67 7.01
N VAL A 317 -17.63 3.39 6.69
CA VAL A 317 -17.11 2.90 5.40
C VAL A 317 -18.09 1.94 4.70
N PHE A 318 -18.35 2.20 3.42
CA PHE A 318 -19.32 1.49 2.58
C PHE A 318 -18.64 0.48 1.64
N LYS A 319 -19.40 -0.10 0.70
CA LYS A 319 -18.89 -1.07 -0.28
C LYS A 319 -17.79 -0.49 -1.16
N ASN A 320 -17.81 0.82 -1.42
CA ASN A 320 -16.78 1.47 -2.23
C ASN A 320 -15.41 1.50 -1.55
N PHE A 321 -15.36 1.58 -0.21
CA PHE A 321 -14.11 1.35 0.52
C PHE A 321 -13.65 -0.10 0.39
N ASP A 322 -14.57 -1.07 0.40
CA ASP A 322 -14.22 -2.49 0.21
C ASP A 322 -13.69 -2.76 -1.21
N ALA A 323 -14.21 -2.07 -2.22
CA ALA A 323 -13.68 -2.13 -3.58
C ALA A 323 -12.25 -1.57 -3.67
N ILE A 324 -11.96 -0.45 -3.00
CA ILE A 324 -10.58 0.09 -2.89
C ILE A 324 -9.68 -0.89 -2.11
N TYR A 325 -10.14 -1.41 -0.98
CA TYR A 325 -9.41 -2.39 -0.16
C TYR A 325 -9.08 -3.68 -0.92
N SER A 326 -9.85 -4.03 -1.96
CA SER A 326 -9.54 -5.21 -2.76
C SER A 326 -8.30 -5.05 -3.65
N TYR A 327 -7.83 -3.82 -3.87
CA TYR A 327 -6.62 -3.50 -4.63
C TYR A 327 -5.36 -3.89 -3.83
N ASN A 328 -5.35 -3.59 -2.54
CA ASN A 328 -4.39 -4.12 -1.56
C ASN A 328 -5.08 -4.25 -0.19
N ALA A 329 -4.97 -5.42 0.43
CA ALA A 329 -5.73 -5.86 1.59
C ALA A 329 -5.30 -5.22 2.93
N ALA A 330 -5.01 -3.91 2.93
CA ALA A 330 -4.70 -3.11 4.10
C ALA A 330 -5.65 -1.92 4.23
N GLU A 331 -6.15 -1.67 5.45
CA GLU A 331 -7.05 -0.54 5.71
C GLU A 331 -6.31 0.81 5.60
N SER A 332 -5.03 0.85 5.96
CA SER A 332 -4.15 2.02 5.79
C SER A 332 -4.01 2.42 4.33
N TYR A 333 -3.75 1.45 3.46
CA TYR A 333 -3.71 1.60 2.00
C TYR A 333 -5.05 2.11 1.45
N ALA A 334 -6.15 1.45 1.81
CA ALA A 334 -7.46 1.82 1.29
C ALA A 334 -7.87 3.23 1.75
N LEU A 335 -7.55 3.59 3.00
CA LEU A 335 -7.77 4.92 3.55
C LEU A 335 -6.91 5.98 2.85
N ALA A 336 -5.68 5.67 2.44
CA ALA A 336 -4.84 6.60 1.68
C ALA A 336 -5.48 6.98 0.34
N ILE A 337 -5.94 5.99 -0.43
CA ILE A 337 -6.62 6.23 -1.71
C ILE A 337 -7.95 6.94 -1.50
N ALA A 338 -8.76 6.48 -0.55
CA ALA A 338 -10.04 7.08 -0.23
C ALA A 338 -9.89 8.55 0.18
N HIS A 339 -8.92 8.84 1.05
CA HIS A 339 -8.64 10.18 1.49
C HIS A 339 -8.09 11.06 0.35
N LEU A 340 -7.13 10.56 -0.43
CA LEU A 340 -6.63 11.30 -1.61
C LEU A 340 -7.76 11.59 -2.60
N SER A 341 -8.68 10.64 -2.83
CA SER A 341 -9.85 10.85 -3.68
C SER A 341 -10.74 11.98 -3.18
N ASP A 342 -10.96 12.08 -1.87
CA ASP A 342 -11.68 13.20 -1.25
C ASP A 342 -10.94 14.53 -1.42
N ARG A 343 -9.62 14.54 -1.19
CA ARG A 343 -8.78 15.74 -1.39
C ARG A 343 -8.83 16.23 -2.84
N LEU A 344 -8.82 15.32 -3.81
CA LEU A 344 -8.91 15.63 -5.24
C LEU A 344 -10.29 16.17 -5.64
N GLN A 345 -11.35 15.82 -4.92
CA GLN A 345 -12.69 16.43 -5.05
C GLN A 345 -12.79 17.80 -4.37
N GLY A 346 -11.69 18.31 -3.79
CA GLY A 346 -11.67 19.59 -3.09
C GLY A 346 -12.15 19.53 -1.64
N LYS A 347 -12.32 18.33 -1.06
CA LYS A 347 -12.64 18.19 0.37
C LYS A 347 -11.39 18.42 1.23
N GLY A 348 -11.65 18.74 2.51
CA GLY A 348 -10.60 18.99 3.50
C GLY A 348 -9.82 17.74 3.92
N ALA A 349 -8.80 17.96 4.76
CA ALA A 349 -8.07 16.91 5.45
C ALA A 349 -8.97 16.17 6.47
N ILE A 350 -8.48 15.03 6.98
CA ILE A 350 -9.06 14.37 8.15
C ILE A 350 -9.12 15.38 9.31
N MET A 351 -10.28 15.50 9.96
CA MET A 351 -10.58 16.55 10.94
C MET A 351 -10.03 16.21 12.32
N ALA A 352 -10.22 14.98 12.77
CA ALA A 352 -9.70 14.53 14.06
C ALA A 352 -8.17 14.43 14.04
N THR A 353 -7.56 14.81 15.15
CA THR A 353 -6.12 14.63 15.35
C THR A 353 -5.82 13.16 15.59
N TRP A 354 -4.68 12.69 15.08
CA TRP A 354 -4.16 11.37 15.41
C TRP A 354 -3.77 11.28 16.89
N PRO A 355 -3.95 10.13 17.56
CA PRO A 355 -3.65 9.95 18.98
C PRO A 355 -2.14 9.76 19.20
N THR A 356 -1.36 10.76 18.81
CA THR A 356 0.10 10.80 18.95
C THR A 356 0.57 12.24 19.14
N ASP A 357 1.65 12.42 19.89
CA ASP A 357 2.38 13.68 20.06
C ASP A 357 3.44 13.94 18.97
N ASP A 358 3.65 12.94 18.09
CA ASP A 358 4.62 12.96 17.02
C ASP A 358 3.96 12.53 15.68
N PRO A 359 3.01 13.32 15.14
CA PRO A 359 2.35 12.97 13.89
C PRO A 359 3.34 12.92 12.72
N GLY A 360 2.90 12.31 11.62
CA GLY A 360 3.70 12.16 10.42
C GLY A 360 4.03 13.49 9.75
N THR A 361 5.15 13.52 9.04
CA THR A 361 5.58 14.65 8.20
C THR A 361 5.17 14.43 6.75
N SER A 362 4.83 15.51 6.07
CA SER A 362 4.66 15.58 4.61
C SER A 362 5.99 15.37 3.88
N ARG A 363 5.95 15.12 2.56
CA ARG A 363 7.18 15.00 1.75
C ARG A 363 8.03 16.27 1.77
N ALA A 364 7.41 17.46 1.76
CA ALA A 364 8.12 18.72 1.87
C ALA A 364 8.85 18.87 3.21
N GLU A 365 8.19 18.51 4.31
CA GLU A 365 8.80 18.52 5.65
C GLU A 365 9.91 17.47 5.79
N ARG A 366 9.78 16.31 5.15
CA ARG A 366 10.86 15.31 5.08
C ARG A 366 12.08 15.85 4.34
N ARG A 367 11.88 16.60 3.25
CA ARG A 367 12.96 17.30 2.55
C ARG A 367 13.62 18.35 3.43
N GLU A 368 12.85 19.07 4.24
CA GLU A 368 13.39 20.00 5.24
C GLU A 368 14.28 19.26 6.25
N ILE A 369 13.80 18.15 6.84
CA ILE A 369 14.61 17.30 7.73
C ILE A 369 15.90 16.84 7.03
N GLN A 370 15.82 16.36 5.79
CA GLN A 370 17.00 15.94 5.03
C GLN A 370 17.98 17.10 4.83
N GLN A 371 17.50 18.30 4.50
CA GLN A 371 18.33 19.49 4.34
C GLN A 371 19.04 19.85 5.65
N PHE A 372 18.34 19.78 6.78
CA PHE A 372 18.94 19.96 8.11
C PHE A 372 20.08 18.98 8.36
N LEU A 373 19.88 17.69 8.05
CA LEU A 373 20.89 16.66 8.24
C LEU A 373 22.13 16.90 7.34
N LEU A 374 21.92 17.26 6.08
CA LEU A 374 23.03 17.61 5.17
C LEU A 374 23.81 18.83 5.68
N ASN A 375 23.12 19.86 6.16
CA ASN A 375 23.75 21.06 6.72
C ASN A 375 24.58 20.76 7.99
N ARG A 376 24.24 19.69 8.72
CA ARG A 376 25.03 19.18 9.86
C ARG A 376 26.17 18.24 9.45
N GLY A 377 26.32 17.95 8.15
CA GLY A 377 27.42 17.14 7.62
C GLY A 377 27.14 15.65 7.49
N TYR A 378 25.89 15.20 7.63
CA TYR A 378 25.54 13.80 7.41
C TYR A 378 25.50 13.46 5.91
N ASP A 379 26.19 12.41 5.47
CA ASP A 379 26.00 11.85 4.12
C ASP A 379 24.72 10.99 4.06
N ILE A 380 23.61 11.63 3.71
CA ILE A 380 22.30 10.95 3.57
C ILE A 380 21.85 10.78 2.12
N GLY A 381 22.65 11.24 1.14
CA GLY A 381 22.26 11.28 -0.26
C GLY A 381 21.46 12.54 -0.64
N LYS A 382 20.47 12.37 -1.52
CA LYS A 382 19.69 13.50 -2.08
C LYS A 382 18.54 13.92 -1.16
N VAL A 383 18.13 15.17 -1.29
CA VAL A 383 16.93 15.72 -0.66
C VAL A 383 15.70 15.39 -1.53
N ASP A 384 15.15 14.19 -1.36
CA ASP A 384 14.05 13.66 -2.15
C ASP A 384 12.74 13.45 -1.35
N GLY A 385 12.79 13.64 -0.03
CA GLY A 385 11.68 13.39 0.89
C GLY A 385 11.46 11.90 1.19
N LEU A 386 12.30 11.01 0.63
CA LEU A 386 12.29 9.59 0.90
C LEU A 386 13.23 9.28 2.06
N ILE A 387 12.65 8.78 3.15
CA ILE A 387 13.43 8.45 4.34
C ILE A 387 14.07 7.08 4.14
N GLY A 388 15.29 7.06 3.61
CA GLY A 388 16.11 5.85 3.45
C GLY A 388 16.89 5.48 4.72
N ASP A 389 17.66 4.40 4.67
CA ASP A 389 18.41 3.89 5.84
C ASP A 389 19.43 4.90 6.37
N LYS A 390 20.21 5.54 5.47
CA LYS A 390 21.15 6.60 5.85
C LYS A 390 20.45 7.75 6.56
N THR A 391 19.30 8.20 6.04
CA THR A 391 18.48 9.26 6.65
C THR A 391 17.96 8.83 8.02
N ARG A 392 17.40 7.61 8.16
CA ARG A 392 16.95 7.07 9.45
C ARG A 392 18.07 7.03 10.48
N GLN A 393 19.27 6.61 10.07
CA GLN A 393 20.43 6.56 10.95
C GLN A 393 20.85 7.95 11.42
N ALA A 394 20.90 8.93 10.53
CA ALA A 394 21.23 10.32 10.87
C ALA A 394 20.18 10.94 11.81
N ILE A 395 18.88 10.73 11.53
CA ILE A 395 17.78 11.15 12.41
C ILE A 395 17.95 10.55 13.81
N ARG A 396 18.30 9.27 13.90
CA ARG A 396 18.49 8.58 15.19
C ARG A 396 19.60 9.22 16.03
N GLN A 397 20.69 9.63 15.39
CA GLN A 397 21.80 10.34 16.04
C GLN A 397 21.37 11.71 16.54
N GLU A 398 20.63 12.46 15.72
CA GLU A 398 20.12 13.78 16.09
C GLU A 398 19.06 13.70 17.19
N GLN A 399 18.18 12.69 17.17
CA GLN A 399 17.24 12.43 18.26
C GLN A 399 17.97 12.19 19.59
N ASN A 400 19.02 11.36 19.59
CA ASN A 400 19.87 11.17 20.78
C ASN A 400 20.48 12.50 21.27
N ARG A 401 21.05 13.29 20.36
CA ARG A 401 21.67 14.59 20.68
C ARG A 401 20.68 15.57 21.30
N LEU A 402 19.44 15.54 20.80
CA LEU A 402 18.36 16.45 21.20
C LEU A 402 17.53 15.94 22.40
N GLY A 403 17.88 14.78 22.97
CA GLY A 403 17.13 14.18 24.08
C GLY A 403 15.75 13.64 23.69
N LEU A 404 15.53 13.36 22.40
CA LEU A 404 14.32 12.71 21.88
C LEU A 404 14.50 11.19 21.85
N SER A 405 13.39 10.45 21.75
CA SER A 405 13.45 9.00 21.56
C SER A 405 14.13 8.65 20.22
N PRO A 406 15.20 7.82 20.21
CA PRO A 406 16.00 7.54 19.02
C PRO A 406 15.34 6.48 18.13
N THR A 407 14.21 6.82 17.55
CA THR A 407 13.40 5.94 16.68
C THR A 407 13.95 5.89 15.25
N GLY A 408 14.69 6.91 14.82
CA GLY A 408 15.06 7.14 13.42
C GLY A 408 13.90 7.62 12.56
N ARG A 409 12.74 7.91 13.16
CA ARG A 409 11.53 8.36 12.47
C ARG A 409 11.59 9.85 12.17
N ALA A 410 11.28 10.23 10.93
CA ALA A 410 11.17 11.61 10.49
C ALA A 410 9.82 12.22 10.93
N GLY A 411 9.53 12.19 12.23
CA GLY A 411 8.29 12.73 12.81
C GLY A 411 8.34 14.24 13.03
N GLN A 412 7.21 14.82 13.43
CA GLN A 412 7.09 16.24 13.75
C GLN A 412 7.94 16.67 14.95
N GLN A 413 8.26 15.80 15.90
CA GLN A 413 9.13 16.12 17.03
C GLN A 413 10.54 16.53 16.60
N ILE A 414 11.19 15.72 15.75
CA ILE A 414 12.55 16.03 15.27
C ILE A 414 12.54 17.28 14.39
N LEU A 415 11.53 17.46 13.54
CA LEU A 415 11.37 18.66 12.72
C LEU A 415 11.24 19.92 13.57
N ARG A 416 10.37 19.91 14.59
CA ARG A 416 10.22 21.05 15.52
C ARG A 416 11.52 21.34 16.25
N ALA A 417 12.26 20.32 16.68
CA ALA A 417 13.55 20.50 17.34
C ALA A 417 14.57 21.18 16.42
N PHE A 418 14.68 20.73 15.16
CA PHE A 418 15.54 21.37 14.15
C PHE A 418 15.15 22.82 13.85
N ARG A 419 13.84 23.10 13.66
CA ARG A 419 13.35 24.47 13.45
C ARG A 419 13.68 25.38 14.64
N ASN A 420 13.52 24.88 15.86
CA ASN A 420 13.84 25.64 17.07
C ASN A 420 15.34 25.93 17.20
N GLU A 421 16.22 25.00 16.83
CA GLU A 421 17.66 25.24 16.80
C GLU A 421 18.05 26.30 15.75
N ASN A 422 17.50 26.21 14.53
CA ASN A 422 17.73 27.23 13.50
C ASN A 422 17.25 28.61 13.94
N ALA A 423 16.06 28.69 14.57
CA ALA A 423 15.55 29.95 15.09
C ALA A 423 16.51 30.55 16.14
N LYS A 424 17.06 29.74 17.05
CA LYS A 424 18.07 30.19 18.03
C LYS A 424 19.37 30.64 17.36
N ALA A 425 19.83 29.92 16.33
CA ALA A 425 21.03 30.26 15.58
C ALA A 425 20.88 31.55 14.74
N MET A 426 19.66 31.95 14.38
CA MET A 426 19.40 33.23 13.69
C MET A 426 19.28 34.43 14.64
N MET A 427 19.02 34.17 15.94
CA MET A 427 18.90 35.22 16.96
C MET A 427 20.24 35.57 17.64
N ASN A 428 21.24 34.71 17.50
CA ASN A 428 22.61 34.88 18.00
C ASN A 428 23.54 35.20 16.83
#